data_AF-A0A9E5J6J0-F1
#
_entry.id   AF-A0A9E5J6J0-F1
#
_cell.length_a   1.000
_cell.length_b   1.000
_cell.length_c   1.000
_cell.angle_alpha   90.00
_cell.angle_beta   90.00
_cell.angle_gamma   90.00
#
_symmetry.space_group_name_H-M   'P 1'
#
loop_
_entity.id
_entity.type
_entity.pdbx_description
1 polymer ?
#
loop_
_entity_poly.entity_id
_entity_poly.type
_entity_poly.pdbx_seq_one_letter_code
_entity_poly.pdbx_strand_id
1 'polypeptide(L)'
;QEYPHLQSLISQIVDFKNIEFLLVWTCVGAIFASLVFAISVVSVPMLLDRSTDTLEAIFTSANALWNNALVCLVWASLIVCFIGLALVFFKPLLVITAPLIGHATWHAYHALVLPD
;
A
#
# COMPACT_ATOMS: atom_id res chain seq x y z
N GLN A 1 -25.94 3.77 32.87
CA GLN A 1 -25.91 3.45 31.42
C GLN A 1 -24.65 4.13 30.89
N GLU A 2 -23.48 3.51 31.13
CA GLU A 2 -22.20 4.02 30.63
C GLU A 2 -22.27 4.13 29.11
N TYR A 3 -22.21 5.35 28.60
CA TYR A 3 -22.00 5.57 27.19
C TYR A 3 -20.60 5.06 26.80
N PRO A 4 -20.42 4.46 25.62
CA PRO A 4 -19.09 4.13 25.13
C PRO A 4 -18.30 5.44 24.99
N HIS A 5 -17.43 5.71 25.96
CA HIS A 5 -16.46 6.80 25.88
C HIS A 5 -15.34 6.39 24.92
N LEU A 6 -14.80 7.33 24.14
CA LEU A 6 -13.69 7.07 23.20
C LEU A 6 -12.50 6.37 23.86
N GLN A 7 -12.29 6.59 25.15
CA GLN A 7 -11.25 5.97 25.95
C GLN A 7 -11.44 4.45 26.12
N SER A 8 -12.68 3.98 26.25
CA SER A 8 -12.97 2.55 26.35
C SER A 8 -12.86 1.85 25.00
N LEU A 9 -13.06 2.56 23.90
CA LEU A 9 -12.83 2.02 22.56
C LEU A 9 -11.33 1.91 22.25
N ILE A 10 -10.52 2.90 22.63
CA ILE A 10 -9.06 2.86 22.45
C ILE A 10 -8.45 1.70 23.26
N SER A 11 -8.86 1.52 24.51
CA SER A 11 -8.36 0.41 25.33
C SER A 11 -8.75 -0.95 24.75
N GLN A 12 -9.94 -1.09 24.18
CA GLN A 12 -10.39 -2.32 23.53
C GLN A 12 -9.58 -2.66 22.27
N ILE A 13 -9.15 -1.66 21.48
CA ILE A 13 -8.35 -1.87 20.26
C ILE A 13 -6.95 -2.39 20.59
N VAL A 14 -6.37 -1.93 21.70
CA VAL A 14 -4.99 -2.27 22.10
C VAL A 14 -4.92 -3.54 22.95
N ASP A 15 -6.03 -3.97 23.54
CA ASP A 15 -6.10 -5.16 24.37
C ASP A 15 -6.02 -6.45 23.51
N PHE A 16 -5.01 -7.28 23.77
CA PHE A 16 -4.77 -8.56 23.10
C PHE A 16 -5.93 -9.56 23.27
N LYS A 17 -6.81 -9.33 24.25
CA LYS A 17 -8.03 -10.11 24.43
C LYS A 17 -9.04 -9.97 23.27
N ASN A 18 -8.96 -8.88 22.49
CA ASN A 18 -9.84 -8.63 21.34
C ASN A 18 -9.14 -8.91 20.00
N ILE A 19 -8.25 -9.90 19.94
CA ILE A 19 -7.48 -10.21 18.73
C ILE A 19 -8.36 -10.55 17.52
N GLU A 20 -9.53 -11.16 17.74
CA GLU A 20 -10.50 -11.47 16.67
C GLU A 20 -10.95 -10.19 15.96
N PHE A 21 -11.26 -9.13 16.71
CA PHE A 21 -11.63 -7.84 16.16
C PHE A 21 -10.49 -7.27 15.31
N LEU A 22 -9.27 -7.25 15.85
CA LEU A 22 -8.10 -6.73 15.13
C LEU A 22 -7.82 -7.52 13.85
N LEU A 23 -7.96 -8.85 13.89
CA LEU A 23 -7.74 -9.73 12.75
C LEU A 23 -8.76 -9.47 11.66
N VAL A 24 -10.06 -9.41 11.99
CA VAL A 24 -11.12 -9.14 11.01
C VAL A 24 -10.89 -7.81 10.31
N TRP A 25 -10.64 -6.73 11.07
CA TRP A 25 -10.39 -5.41 10.48
C TRP A 25 -9.10 -5.37 9.66
N THR A 26 -8.04 -6.05 10.11
CA THR A 26 -6.79 -6.16 9.37
C THR A 26 -7.00 -6.92 8.05
N CYS A 27 -7.75 -8.03 8.06
CA CYS A 27 -8.07 -8.79 6.85
C CYS A 27 -8.90 -7.95 5.86
N VAL A 28 -9.93 -7.27 6.34
CA VAL A 28 -10.75 -6.38 5.50
C VAL A 28 -9.87 -5.28 4.89
N GLY A 29 -9.04 -4.63 5.70
CA GLY A 29 -8.09 -3.62 5.23
C GLY A 29 -7.09 -4.17 4.21
N ALA A 30 -6.56 -5.37 4.44
CA ALA A 30 -5.63 -6.03 3.53
C ALA A 30 -6.25 -6.35 2.17
N ILE A 31 -7.54 -6.72 2.12
CA ILE A 31 -8.27 -6.94 0.87
C ILE A 31 -8.35 -5.64 0.06
N PHE A 32 -8.80 -4.54 0.69
CA PHE A 32 -8.88 -3.24 0.02
C PHE A 32 -7.51 -2.71 -0.39
N ALA A 33 -6.50 -2.84 0.48
CA ALA A 33 -5.13 -2.45 0.18
C ALA A 33 -4.58 -3.24 -1.01
N SER A 34 -4.82 -4.54 -1.06
CA SER A 34 -4.40 -5.41 -2.18
C SER A 34 -5.10 -5.01 -3.48
N LEU A 35 -6.40 -4.70 -3.43
CA LEU A 35 -7.15 -4.25 -4.60
C LEU A 35 -6.60 -2.92 -5.14
N VAL A 36 -6.40 -1.93 -4.27
CA VAL A 36 -5.85 -0.62 -4.65
C VAL A 36 -4.42 -0.78 -5.18
N PHE A 37 -3.60 -1.58 -4.52
CA PHE A 37 -2.23 -1.85 -4.95
C PHE A 37 -2.19 -2.52 -6.33
N ALA A 38 -3.04 -3.54 -6.55
CA ALA A 38 -3.15 -4.26 -7.81
C ALA A 38 -3.43 -3.33 -8.99
N ILE A 39 -4.27 -2.31 -8.81
CA ILE A 39 -4.63 -1.38 -9.90
C ILE A 39 -3.68 -0.19 -10.06
N SER A 40 -2.78 0.07 -9.11
CA SER A 40 -2.02 1.33 -9.05
C SER A 40 -0.50 1.20 -9.08
N VAL A 41 0.08 0.08 -8.64
CA VAL A 41 1.53 -0.04 -8.38
C VAL A 41 2.41 0.37 -9.56
N VAL A 42 1.99 0.05 -10.79
CA VAL A 42 2.73 0.43 -12.01
C VAL A 42 1.91 1.33 -12.95
N SER A 43 0.66 1.63 -12.62
CA SER A 43 -0.23 2.39 -13.52
C SER A 43 0.22 3.83 -13.70
N VAL A 44 0.59 4.51 -12.60
CA VAL A 44 1.06 5.90 -12.66
C VAL A 44 2.36 6.04 -13.48
N PRO A 45 3.45 5.29 -13.20
CA PRO A 45 4.65 5.41 -14.02
C PRO A 45 4.40 5.01 -15.47
N MET A 46 3.59 3.98 -15.74
CA MET A 46 3.24 3.58 -17.10
C MET A 46 2.49 4.67 -17.88
N LEU A 47 1.54 5.35 -17.25
CA LEU A 47 0.81 6.48 -17.87
C LEU A 47 1.68 7.71 -18.11
N LEU A 48 2.76 7.87 -17.35
CA LEU A 48 3.72 8.96 -17.52
C LEU A 48 4.81 8.63 -18.55
N ASP A 49 5.24 7.37 -18.60
CA ASP A 49 6.25 6.87 -19.53
C ASP A 49 5.68 6.67 -20.94
N ARG A 50 4.44 6.20 -21.02
CA ARG A 50 3.81 5.76 -22.27
C ARG A 50 2.48 6.47 -22.49
N SER A 51 2.16 6.73 -23.75
CA SER A 51 0.84 7.21 -24.19
C SER A 51 -0.20 6.08 -24.21
N THR A 52 -0.32 5.33 -23.11
CA THR A 52 -1.24 4.19 -22.96
C THR A 52 -2.55 4.58 -22.29
N ASP A 53 -3.62 3.84 -22.57
CA ASP A 53 -4.91 4.08 -21.93
C ASP A 53 -4.92 3.65 -20.45
N THR A 54 -5.70 4.35 -19.63
CA THR A 54 -5.82 4.06 -18.18
C THR A 54 -6.26 2.63 -17.89
N LEU A 55 -7.16 2.07 -18.71
CA LEU A 55 -7.61 0.68 -18.54
C LEU A 55 -6.46 -0.30 -18.81
N GLU A 56 -5.66 -0.06 -19.84
CA GLU A 56 -4.50 -0.89 -20.17
C GLU A 56 -3.46 -0.87 -19.04
N ALA A 57 -3.22 0.31 -18.45
CA ALA A 57 -2.32 0.47 -17.32
C ALA A 57 -2.80 -0.32 -16.09
N ILE A 58 -4.11 -0.28 -15.78
CA ILE A 58 -4.71 -1.04 -14.68
C ILE A 58 -4.55 -2.55 -14.90
N PHE A 59 -4.86 -3.05 -16.11
CA PHE A 59 -4.70 -4.48 -16.42
C PHE A 59 -3.24 -4.91 -16.35
N THR A 60 -2.32 -4.09 -16.85
CA THR A 60 -0.88 -4.34 -16.76
C THR A 60 -0.43 -4.39 -15.31
N SER A 61 -0.97 -3.51 -14.46
CA SER A 61 -0.67 -3.49 -13.03
C SER A 61 -1.16 -4.75 -12.30
N ALA A 62 -2.40 -5.19 -12.59
CA ALA A 62 -2.92 -6.42 -12.05
C ALA A 62 -2.09 -7.63 -12.51
N ASN A 63 -1.71 -7.67 -13.79
CA ASN A 63 -0.86 -8.74 -14.34
C ASN A 63 0.55 -8.73 -13.72
N ALA A 64 1.15 -7.56 -13.50
CA ALA A 64 2.44 -7.42 -12.85
C ALA A 64 2.42 -7.99 -11.42
N LEU A 65 1.36 -7.68 -10.66
CA LEU A 65 1.13 -8.23 -9.32
C LEU A 65 0.99 -9.75 -9.35
N TRP A 66 0.17 -10.29 -10.26
CA TRP A 66 -0.10 -11.74 -10.32
C TRP A 66 1.14 -12.55 -10.71
N ASN A 67 1.94 -12.05 -11.65
CA ASN A 67 3.16 -12.74 -12.09
C ASN A 67 4.32 -12.60 -11.09
N ASN A 68 4.31 -11.57 -10.24
CA ASN A 68 5.40 -11.25 -9.32
C ASN A 68 4.92 -11.01 -7.88
N ALA A 69 3.97 -11.82 -7.41
CA ALA A 69 3.25 -11.60 -6.14
C ALA A 69 4.19 -11.40 -4.94
N LEU A 70 5.25 -12.19 -4.83
CA LEU A 70 6.21 -12.09 -3.72
C LEU A 70 7.00 -10.77 -3.76
N VAL A 71 7.49 -10.39 -4.94
CA VAL A 71 8.23 -9.12 -5.14
C VAL A 71 7.33 -7.93 -4.83
N CYS A 72 6.10 -7.97 -5.35
CA CYS A 72 5.09 -6.96 -5.08
C CYS A 72 4.70 -6.87 -3.60
N LEU A 73 4.62 -8.00 -2.89
CA LEU A 73 4.34 -8.02 -1.45
C LEU A 73 5.48 -7.39 -0.64
N VAL A 74 6.73 -7.73 -0.97
CA VAL A 74 7.91 -7.09 -0.36
C VAL A 74 7.89 -5.58 -0.63
N TRP A 75 7.62 -5.18 -1.88
CA TRP A 75 7.54 -3.77 -2.25
C TRP A 75 6.43 -3.02 -1.50
N ALA A 76 5.20 -3.57 -1.46
CA ALA A 76 4.10 -3.02 -0.70
C ALA A 76 4.44 -2.87 0.79
N SER A 77 5.11 -3.88 1.37
CA SER A 77 5.55 -3.85 2.76
C SER A 77 6.56 -2.74 3.02
N LEU A 78 7.50 -2.49 2.09
CA LEU A 78 8.45 -1.39 2.18
C LEU A 78 7.75 -0.03 2.12
N ILE A 79 6.79 0.16 1.21
CA ILE A 79 5.99 1.39 1.14
C ILE A 79 5.27 1.64 2.47
N VAL A 80 4.56 0.63 2.99
CA VAL A 80 3.84 0.73 4.27
C VAL A 80 4.80 1.07 5.39
N CYS A 81 5.98 0.47 5.43
CA CYS A 81 6.99 0.77 6.44
C CYS A 81 7.49 2.22 6.33
N PHE A 82 8.02 2.64 5.19
CA PHE A 82 8.60 3.99 5.05
C PHE A 82 7.57 5.11 5.17
N ILE A 83 6.41 4.96 4.51
CA ILE A 83 5.35 5.98 4.56
C ILE A 83 4.63 5.94 5.91
N GLY A 84 4.33 4.75 6.43
CA GLY A 84 3.68 4.58 7.73
C GLY A 84 4.54 5.13 8.87
N LEU A 85 5.84 4.86 8.88
CA LEU A 85 6.78 5.45 9.84
C LEU A 85 6.80 6.98 9.71
N ALA A 86 6.89 7.53 8.50
CA ALA A 86 6.85 8.98 8.31
C ALA A 86 5.56 9.61 8.86
N LEU A 87 4.41 8.97 8.65
CA LEU A 87 3.11 9.43 9.16
C LEU A 87 3.01 9.38 10.68
N VAL A 88 3.52 8.30 11.31
CA VAL A 88 3.47 8.10 12.77
C VAL A 88 4.43 9.04 13.49
N PHE A 89 5.66 9.17 13.00
CA PHE A 89 6.71 9.93 13.68
C PHE A 89 6.64 11.43 13.39
N PHE A 90 6.65 11.83 12.12
CA PHE A 90 6.71 13.24 11.75
C PHE A 90 6.31 13.48 10.29
N LYS A 91 5.11 14.04 10.06
CA LYS A 91 4.56 14.24 8.70
C LYS A 91 5.51 14.92 7.69
N PRO A 92 6.34 15.91 8.05
CA PRO A 92 7.31 16.48 7.11
C PRO A 92 8.38 15.50 6.58
N LEU A 93 8.60 14.33 7.21
CA LEU A 93 9.45 13.27 6.62
C LEU A 93 8.93 12.81 5.25
N LEU A 94 7.63 12.98 4.97
CA LEU A 94 7.04 12.66 3.66
C LEU A 94 7.68 13.45 2.52
N VAL A 95 8.24 14.64 2.77
CA VAL A 95 8.97 15.42 1.76
C VAL A 95 10.19 14.64 1.25
N ILE A 96 10.74 13.75 2.06
CA ILE A 96 11.90 12.91 1.70
C ILE A 96 11.42 11.51 1.28
N THR A 97 10.55 10.88 2.06
CA THR A 97 10.15 9.49 1.81
C THR A 97 9.26 9.36 0.58
N ALA A 98 8.36 10.32 0.29
CA ALA A 98 7.48 10.22 -0.87
C ALA A 98 8.25 10.30 -2.21
N PRO A 99 9.20 11.24 -2.44
CA PRO A 99 10.02 11.21 -3.65
C PRO A 99 10.89 9.95 -3.76
N LEU A 100 11.45 9.47 -2.64
CA LEU A 100 12.25 8.25 -2.62
C LEU A 100 11.43 7.03 -3.06
N ILE A 101 10.22 6.86 -2.51
CA ILE A 101 9.31 5.78 -2.89
C ILE A 101 8.83 5.95 -4.33
N GLY A 102 8.59 7.18 -4.80
CA GLY A 102 8.24 7.45 -6.19
C GLY A 102 9.34 7.00 -7.15
N HIS A 103 10.58 7.39 -6.89
CA HIS A 103 11.74 6.98 -7.69
C HIS A 103 11.94 5.45 -7.64
N ALA A 104 11.85 4.83 -6.48
CA ALA A 104 11.97 3.38 -6.37
C ALA A 104 10.80 2.62 -7.05
N THR A 105 9.58 3.19 -7.03
CA THR A 105 8.43 2.66 -7.80
C THR A 105 8.67 2.72 -9.30
N TRP A 106 9.34 3.78 -9.79
CA TRP A 106 9.76 3.86 -11.19
C TRP A 106 10.71 2.73 -11.57
N HIS A 107 11.71 2.43 -10.73
CA HIS A 107 12.60 1.28 -10.93
C HIS A 107 11.87 -0.06 -10.87
N ALA A 108 10.94 -0.21 -9.92
CA ALA A 108 10.10 -1.41 -9.84
C ALA A 108 9.23 -1.57 -11.10
N TYR A 109 8.68 -0.47 -11.64
CA TYR A 109 7.94 -0.46 -12.89
C TYR A 109 8.78 -0.96 -14.06
N HIS A 110 9.98 -0.41 -14.26
CA HIS A 110 10.89 -0.89 -15.30
C HIS A 110 11.17 -2.37 -15.12
N ALA A 111 11.57 -2.83 -13.93
CA ALA A 111 11.88 -4.23 -13.69
C ALA A 111 10.69 -5.19 -13.93
N LEU A 112 9.45 -4.73 -13.70
CA LEU A 112 8.25 -5.56 -13.83
C LEU A 112 7.63 -5.57 -15.24
N VAL A 113 7.77 -4.47 -15.99
CA VAL A 113 7.04 -4.24 -17.25
C VAL A 113 7.98 -4.09 -18.46
N LEU A 114 9.23 -3.68 -18.23
CA LEU A 114 10.29 -3.60 -19.23
C LEU A 114 11.51 -4.42 -18.77
N PRO A 115 11.47 -5.76 -18.89
CA PRO A 115 12.70 -6.52 -18.74
C PRO A 115 13.67 -6.07 -19.84
N ASP A 116 14.84 -5.56 -19.43
CA ASP A 116 15.96 -5.29 -20.35
C ASP A 116 16.39 -6.58 -21.10
#